data_AF-A0A1I0Q397-F1
#
_entry.id   AF-A0A1I0Q397-F1
#
_cell.length_a   1.000
_cell.length_b   1.000
_cell.length_c   1.000
_cell.angle_alpha   90.00
_cell.angle_beta   90.00
_cell.angle_gamma   90.00
#
_symmetry.space_group_name_H-M   'P 1'
#
loop_
_entity.id
_entity.type
_entity.pdbx_description
1 polymer ?
#
loop_
_entity_poly.entity_id
_entity_poly.type
_entity_poly.pdbx_seq_one_letter_code
_entity_poly.pdbx_strand_id
1 'polypeptide(L)'
;MNDISVTSGDIISNLIALTADNCKSPIPLVDKIIKYQFKAVSQATAAHCTVEISGVGYLYCSDKKIVKKLIRARAILHCYLAKLAKDLSEKKRYSLVKRIESIEQLIERYESRLERTHARNI
;
A
#
# COMPACT_ATOMS: atom_id res chain seq x y z
N MET A 1 10.58 -15.08 -25.62
CA MET A 1 10.88 -14.80 -24.19
C MET A 1 9.76 -15.42 -23.40
N ASN A 2 10.06 -16.41 -22.55
CA ASN A 2 9.03 -17.11 -21.78
C ASN A 2 8.59 -16.21 -20.63
N ASP A 3 7.30 -15.84 -20.63
CA ASP A 3 6.65 -15.23 -19.48
C ASP A 3 6.59 -16.28 -18.37
N ILE A 4 7.53 -16.21 -17.43
CA ILE A 4 7.45 -16.99 -16.19
C ILE A 4 6.35 -16.34 -15.36
N SER A 5 5.16 -16.92 -15.41
CA SER A 5 4.07 -16.55 -14.50
C SER A 5 4.44 -17.01 -13.09
N VAL A 6 5.17 -16.18 -12.35
CA VAL A 6 5.50 -16.47 -10.94
C VAL A 6 4.21 -16.38 -10.14
N THR A 7 3.75 -17.50 -9.61
CA THR A 7 2.57 -17.52 -8.73
C THR A 7 2.97 -17.13 -7.31
N SER A 8 2.01 -16.67 -6.50
CA SER A 8 2.27 -16.34 -5.09
C SER A 8 2.80 -17.54 -4.28
N GLY A 9 2.49 -18.78 -4.70
CA GLY A 9 3.03 -20.00 -4.11
C GLY A 9 4.53 -20.13 -4.31
N ASP A 10 5.01 -19.83 -5.52
CA ASP A 10 6.43 -19.93 -5.89
C ASP A 10 7.30 -18.94 -5.10
N ILE A 11 6.77 -17.74 -4.82
CA ILE A 11 7.46 -16.70 -4.05
C ILE A 11 7.70 -17.16 -2.60
N ILE A 12 6.68 -17.75 -1.96
CA ILE A 12 6.78 -18.19 -0.56
C ILE A 12 7.75 -19.38 -0.45
N SER A 13 7.65 -20.34 -1.36
CA SER A 13 8.56 -21.49 -1.39
C SER A 13 10.02 -21.06 -1.58
N ASN A 14 10.27 -20.09 -2.47
CA ASN A 14 11.61 -19.54 -2.67
C ASN A 14 12.13 -18.80 -1.43
N LEU A 15 11.28 -18.00 -0.76
CA LEU A 15 11.66 -17.31 0.47
C LEU A 15 12.06 -18.31 1.58
N ILE A 16 11.29 -19.40 1.74
CA ILE A 16 11.58 -20.44 2.74
C ILE A 16 12.93 -21.11 2.43
N ALA A 17 13.16 -21.51 1.18
CA ALA A 17 14.41 -22.15 0.76
C ALA A 17 15.62 -21.24 1.01
N LEU A 18 15.55 -19.98 0.54
CA LEU A 18 16.61 -19.00 0.74
C LEU A 18 16.89 -18.74 2.23
N THR A 19 15.84 -18.69 3.05
CA THR A 19 15.99 -18.46 4.50
C THR A 19 16.60 -19.69 5.19
N ALA A 20 16.20 -20.90 4.79
CA ALA A 20 16.76 -22.15 5.29
C ALA A 20 18.25 -22.27 4.99
N ASP A 21 18.67 -21.93 3.77
CA ASP A 21 20.07 -21.95 3.37
C ASP A 21 20.91 -20.91 4.13
N ASN A 22 20.41 -19.67 4.23
CA ASN A 22 21.11 -18.59 4.94
C ASN A 22 21.21 -18.84 6.45
N CYS A 23 20.17 -19.41 7.06
CA CYS A 23 20.14 -19.72 8.49
C CYS A 23 20.65 -21.12 8.83
N LYS A 24 21.13 -21.90 7.84
CA LYS A 24 21.56 -23.30 7.99
C LYS A 24 20.57 -24.14 8.80
N SER A 25 19.28 -23.94 8.53
CA SER A 25 18.17 -24.48 9.32
C SER A 25 17.28 -25.38 8.46
N PRO A 26 16.65 -26.43 9.02
CA PRO A 26 15.76 -27.30 8.24
C PRO A 26 14.57 -26.53 7.66
N ILE A 27 14.26 -26.76 6.37
CA ILE A 27 13.12 -26.17 5.67
C ILE A 27 11.81 -26.27 6.47
N PRO A 28 11.43 -27.43 7.08
CA PRO A 28 10.18 -27.52 7.85
C PRO A 28 10.13 -26.60 9.07
N LEU A 29 11.29 -26.34 9.70
CA LEU A 29 11.37 -25.43 10.83
C LEU A 29 11.20 -23.98 10.38
N VAL A 30 11.88 -23.61 9.29
CA VAL A 30 11.80 -22.25 8.71
C VAL A 30 10.39 -21.95 8.22
N ASP A 31 9.73 -22.89 7.53
CA ASP A 31 8.33 -22.77 7.12
C ASP A 31 7.42 -22.49 8.32
N LYS A 32 7.59 -23.22 9.43
CA LYS A 32 6.82 -23.02 10.66
C LYS A 32 7.05 -21.63 11.27
N ILE A 33 8.29 -21.16 11.30
CA ILE A 33 8.65 -19.83 11.83
C ILE A 33 8.02 -18.73 10.96
N ILE A 34 8.18 -18.81 9.64
CA ILE A 34 7.63 -17.83 8.70
C ILE A 34 6.11 -17.77 8.82
N LYS A 35 5.43 -18.92 8.84
CA LYS A 35 3.97 -19.00 9.06
C LYS A 35 3.55 -18.37 10.39
N TYR A 36 4.31 -18.62 11.45
CA TYR A 36 4.04 -18.01 12.77
C TYR A 36 4.19 -16.49 12.72
N GLN A 37 5.24 -15.96 12.10
CA GLN A 37 5.46 -14.51 11.95
C GLN A 37 4.33 -13.84 11.17
N PHE A 38 3.95 -14.40 10.01
CA PHE A 38 2.81 -13.86 9.24
C PHE A 38 1.50 -13.90 10.04
N LYS A 39 1.26 -14.97 10.80
CA LYS A 39 0.09 -15.07 11.68
C LYS A 39 0.11 -14.00 12.76
N ALA A 40 1.24 -13.80 13.44
CA ALA A 40 1.38 -12.80 14.49
C ALA A 40 1.15 -11.37 13.95
N VAL A 41 1.73 -11.03 12.80
CA VAL A 41 1.51 -9.75 12.11
C VAL A 41 0.03 -9.59 11.72
N SER A 42 -0.59 -10.64 11.17
CA SER A 42 -2.00 -10.61 10.78
C SER A 42 -2.92 -10.41 11.99
N GLN A 43 -2.62 -11.04 13.12
CA GLN A 43 -3.38 -10.87 14.37
C GLN A 43 -3.21 -9.48 14.97
N ALA A 44 -1.97 -8.96 15.01
CA ALA A 44 -1.69 -7.61 15.51
C ALA A 44 -2.40 -6.54 14.65
N THR A 45 -2.33 -6.66 13.32
CA THR A 45 -3.03 -5.73 12.43
C THR A 45 -4.55 -5.86 12.52
N ALA A 46 -5.09 -7.07 12.68
CA ALA A 46 -6.53 -7.28 12.91
C ALA A 46 -7.01 -6.64 14.23
N ALA A 47 -6.15 -6.60 15.25
CA ALA A 47 -6.40 -5.90 16.52
C ALA A 47 -6.16 -4.38 16.44
N HIS A 48 -5.99 -3.81 15.25
CA HIS A 48 -5.67 -2.41 15.00
C HIS A 48 -4.33 -1.93 15.55
N CYS A 49 -3.41 -2.84 15.88
CA CYS A 49 -2.04 -2.48 16.22
C CYS A 49 -1.22 -2.16 14.96
N THR A 50 -0.27 -1.24 15.10
CA THR A 50 0.81 -1.06 14.12
C THR A 50 1.94 -2.04 14.43
N VAL A 51 2.47 -2.69 13.40
CA VAL A 51 3.67 -3.53 13.48
C VAL A 51 4.79 -2.83 12.75
N GLU A 52 5.84 -2.43 13.48
CA GLU A 52 7.08 -1.95 12.90
C GLU A 52 8.03 -3.13 12.67
N ILE A 53 8.61 -3.22 11.47
CA ILE A 53 9.73 -4.10 11.17
C ILE A 53 10.93 -3.19 10.90
N SER A 54 11.84 -3.12 11.87
CA SER A 54 13.02 -2.26 11.78
C SER A 54 13.83 -2.55 10.51
N GLY A 55 14.17 -1.51 9.76
CA GLY A 55 14.87 -1.62 8.49
C GLY A 55 14.01 -2.03 7.29
N VAL A 56 12.70 -2.26 7.47
CA VAL A 56 11.76 -2.59 6.38
C VAL A 56 10.61 -1.57 6.30
N GLY A 57 9.91 -1.32 7.42
CA GLY A 57 8.81 -0.35 7.46
C GLY A 57 7.67 -0.76 8.40
N TYR A 58 6.50 -0.13 8.21
CA TYR A 58 5.32 -0.31 9.08
C TYR A 58 4.18 -1.05 8.38
N LEU A 59 3.52 -1.93 9.11
CA LEU A 59 2.29 -2.63 8.73
C LEU A 59 1.17 -2.20 9.67
N TYR A 60 0.07 -1.69 9.13
CA TYR A 60 -1.07 -1.24 9.94
C TYR A 60 -2.38 -1.46 9.20
N CYS A 61 -3.46 -1.58 9.96
CA CYS A 61 -4.81 -1.72 9.40
C CYS A 61 -5.37 -0.34 9.06
N SER A 62 -5.31 0.02 7.77
CA SER A 62 -5.87 1.28 7.27
C SER A 62 -7.40 1.28 7.34
N ASP A 63 -8.02 2.44 7.62
CA ASP A 63 -9.47 2.60 7.50
C ASP A 63 -9.90 2.38 6.03
N LYS A 64 -10.50 1.21 5.76
CA LYS A 64 -10.98 0.80 4.43
C LYS A 64 -11.85 1.87 3.77
N LYS A 65 -12.61 2.66 4.54
CA LYS A 65 -13.44 3.74 3.99
C LYS A 65 -12.59 4.90 3.48
N ILE A 66 -11.54 5.28 4.20
CA ILE A 66 -10.63 6.36 3.80
C ILE A 66 -9.79 5.93 2.60
N VAL A 67 -9.26 4.70 2.59
CA VAL A 67 -8.52 4.15 1.44
C VAL A 67 -9.37 4.15 0.17
N LYS A 68 -10.64 3.69 0.26
CA LYS A 68 -11.56 3.75 -0.90
C LYS A 68 -11.79 5.18 -1.40
N LYS A 69 -11.89 6.16 -0.49
CA LYS A 69 -12.04 7.57 -0.85
C LYS A 69 -10.78 8.13 -1.51
N LEU A 70 -9.60 7.78 -1.00
CA LEU A 70 -8.30 8.17 -1.56
C LEU A 70 -8.14 7.64 -2.99
N ILE A 71 -8.41 6.36 -3.22
CA ILE A 71 -8.33 5.73 -4.55
C ILE A 71 -9.24 6.45 -5.54
N ARG A 72 -10.49 6.74 -5.15
CA ARG A 72 -11.43 7.48 -6.00
C ARG A 72 -10.94 8.90 -6.30
N ALA A 73 -10.44 9.62 -5.29
CA ALA A 73 -9.91 10.97 -5.48
C ALA A 73 -8.72 10.99 -6.45
N ARG A 74 -7.77 10.06 -6.31
CA ARG A 74 -6.63 9.89 -7.24
C ARG A 74 -7.07 9.56 -8.66
N ALA A 75 -8.07 8.69 -8.83
CA ALA A 75 -8.62 8.39 -10.15
C ALA A 75 -9.26 9.62 -10.81
N ILE A 76 -10.01 10.42 -10.05
CA ILE A 76 -10.61 11.68 -10.54
C ILE A 76 -9.52 12.70 -10.90
N LEU A 77 -8.47 12.82 -10.07
CA LEU A 77 -7.31 13.68 -10.35
C LEU A 77 -6.67 13.30 -11.69
N HIS A 78 -6.39 12.01 -11.91
CA HIS A 78 -5.83 11.52 -13.17
C HIS A 78 -6.72 11.85 -14.37
N CYS A 79 -8.04 11.71 -14.23
CA CYS A 79 -8.99 12.11 -15.27
C CYS A 79 -8.94 13.61 -15.59
N TYR A 80 -8.73 14.48 -14.61
CA TYR A 80 -8.62 15.92 -14.84
C TYR A 80 -7.25 16.34 -15.37
N LEU A 81 -6.16 15.71 -14.92
CA LEU A 81 -4.83 15.90 -15.50
C LEU A 81 -4.81 15.50 -16.99
N ALA A 82 -5.43 14.36 -17.33
CA ALA A 82 -5.57 13.94 -18.73
C ALA A 82 -6.43 14.91 -19.57
N LYS A 83 -7.40 15.60 -18.95
CA LYS A 83 -8.17 16.66 -19.63
C LYS A 83 -7.35 17.93 -19.81
N LEU A 84 -6.48 18.27 -18.85
CA LEU A 84 -5.61 19.44 -18.91
C LEU A 84 -4.57 19.33 -20.04
N ALA A 85 -4.16 18.11 -20.39
CA ALA A 85 -3.27 17.82 -21.52
C ALA A 85 -3.91 18.02 -22.91
N LYS A 86 -5.22 18.30 -22.98
CA LYS A 86 -5.91 18.59 -24.24
C LYS A 86 -5.83 20.07 -24.57
N ASP A 87 -5.95 20.37 -25.86
CA ASP A 87 -6.03 21.76 -26.30
C ASP A 87 -7.35 22.39 -25.82
N LEU A 88 -7.23 23.43 -24.98
CA LEU A 88 -8.32 24.00 -24.20
C LEU A 88 -8.23 25.51 -24.23
N SER A 89 -9.38 26.17 -24.32
CA SER A 89 -9.43 27.62 -24.12
C SER A 89 -8.97 28.00 -22.71
N GLU A 90 -8.35 29.17 -22.59
CA GLU A 90 -7.72 29.66 -21.36
C GLU A 90 -8.68 29.64 -20.15
N LYS A 91 -9.95 30.01 -20.37
CA LYS A 91 -11.00 29.96 -19.36
C LYS A 91 -11.31 28.53 -18.87
N LYS A 92 -11.31 27.54 -19.78
CA LYS A 92 -11.52 26.13 -19.43
C LYS A 92 -10.30 25.56 -18.70
N ARG A 93 -9.10 25.94 -19.12
CA ARG A 93 -7.84 25.56 -18.47
C ARG A 93 -7.79 26.06 -17.03
N TYR A 94 -8.08 27.34 -16.79
CA TYR A 94 -8.13 27.91 -15.44
C TYR A 94 -9.14 27.21 -14.52
N SER A 95 -10.34 26.91 -15.04
CA SER A 95 -11.35 26.16 -14.28
C SER A 95 -10.91 24.74 -13.95
N LEU A 96 -10.18 24.06 -14.84
CA LEU A 96 -9.64 22.72 -14.61
C LEU A 96 -8.53 22.73 -13.55
N VAL A 97 -7.62 23.71 -13.60
CA VAL A 97 -6.55 23.87 -12.60
C VAL A 97 -7.14 24.02 -11.19
N LYS A 98 -8.13 24.90 -11.00
CA LYS A 98 -8.81 25.03 -9.69
C LYS A 98 -9.45 23.74 -9.19
N ARG A 99 -10.00 22.92 -10.09
CA ARG A 99 -10.57 21.62 -9.72
C ARG A 99 -9.50 20.62 -9.32
N ILE A 100 -8.35 20.63 -10.01
CA ILE A 100 -7.19 19.80 -9.67
C ILE A 100 -6.68 20.18 -8.27
N GLU A 101 -6.44 21.45 -8.01
CA GLU A 101 -6.00 21.95 -6.70
C GLU A 101 -6.96 21.53 -5.57
N SER A 102 -8.27 21.64 -5.81
CA SER A 102 -9.27 21.21 -4.83
C SER A 102 -9.23 19.70 -4.54
N ILE A 103 -8.89 18.88 -5.54
CA ILE A 103 -8.77 17.42 -5.36
C ILE A 103 -7.46 17.07 -4.68
N GLU A 104 -6.37 17.77 -4.99
CA GLU A 104 -5.08 17.59 -4.31
C GLU A 104 -5.22 17.88 -2.81
N GLN A 105 -5.88 18.99 -2.43
CA GLN A 105 -6.19 19.29 -1.03
C GLN A 105 -7.07 18.21 -0.38
N LEU A 106 -7.98 17.58 -1.13
CA LEU A 106 -8.80 16.49 -0.61
C LEU A 106 -8.00 15.21 -0.39
N ILE A 107 -7.06 14.91 -1.28
CA ILE A 107 -6.13 13.78 -1.17
C ILE A 107 -5.25 13.97 0.07
N GLU A 108 -4.63 15.14 0.22
CA GLU A 108 -3.79 15.48 1.36
C GLU A 108 -4.54 15.29 2.69
N ARG A 109 -5.80 15.74 2.78
CA ARG A 109 -6.65 15.51 3.96
C ARG A 109 -6.91 14.04 4.25
N TYR A 110 -7.04 13.19 3.23
CA TYR A 110 -7.22 11.76 3.43
C TYR A 110 -5.91 11.08 3.86
N GLU A 111 -4.78 11.49 3.32
CA GLU A 111 -3.45 11.01 3.70
C GLU A 111 -3.14 11.39 5.15
N SER A 112 -3.32 12.65 5.53
CA SER A 112 -3.15 13.07 6.93
C SER A 112 -4.10 12.34 7.89
N ARG A 113 -5.30 11.96 7.44
CA ARG A 113 -6.21 11.15 8.28
C ARG A 113 -5.71 9.72 8.44
N LEU A 114 -5.17 9.11 7.39
CA LEU A 114 -4.55 7.78 7.47
C LEU A 114 -3.32 7.82 8.38
N GLU A 115 -2.49 8.85 8.26
CA GLU A 115 -1.32 9.08 9.12
C GLU A 115 -1.73 9.31 10.59
N ARG A 116 -2.81 10.06 10.86
CA ARG A 116 -3.30 10.21 12.24
C ARG A 116 -3.89 8.92 12.80
N THR A 117 -4.53 8.11 11.96
CA THR A 117 -4.93 6.76 12.37
C THR A 117 -3.69 5.91 12.68
N HIS A 118 -2.63 6.04 11.88
CA HIS A 118 -1.36 5.38 12.12
C HIS A 118 -0.70 5.84 13.43
N ALA A 119 -0.60 7.15 13.68
CA ALA A 119 -0.02 7.72 14.89
C ALA A 119 -0.82 7.45 16.18
N ARG A 120 -2.12 7.11 16.08
CA ARG A 120 -2.93 6.67 17.23
C ARG A 120 -2.76 5.18 17.55
N ASN A 121 -2.22 4.42 16.61
CA ASN A 121 -2.03 2.97 16.71
C ASN A 121 -0.55 2.60 16.97
N ILE A 122 0.29 3.59 17.27
CA ILE A 122 1.66 3.50 17.80
C ILE A 122 1.59 3.99 19.25
#